data_AF-V2X0A7-F1
#
_entry.id   AF-V2X0A7-F1
#
_cell.length_a   1.000
_cell.length_b   1.000
_cell.length_c   1.000
_cell.angle_alpha   90.00
_cell.angle_beta   90.00
_cell.angle_gamma   90.00
#
_symmetry.space_group_name_H-M   'P 1'
#
loop_
_entity.id
_entity.type
_entity.pdbx_description
1 polymer ?
#
loop_
_entity_poly.entity_id
_entity_poly.type
_entity_poly.pdbx_seq_one_letter_code
_entity_poly.pdbx_strand_id
1 'polypeptide(L)'
;MPGVFLADHLPILRTLPDALAPWRLEVQRNSELELYGDFLEELRSDIKNCINRPECLVGDILKERVEHGFEMGIPGKGLTENGELRDMLLTYTAGTLLETGSDTTGAVMKTFILFMATHPHVLKKAQTEMDQIVGSERMPSFEDQDKLPLLDVLSQGSCKMSTSCTYWFVFKASK
;
A
#
# COMPACT_ATOMS: atom_id res chain seq x y z
N MET A 1 -17.12 3.00 -6.62
CA MET A 1 -17.39 1.64 -7.12
C MET A 1 -18.10 1.73 -8.48
N PRO A 2 -17.64 1.04 -9.54
CA PRO A 2 -18.32 1.03 -10.84
C PRO A 2 -19.68 0.31 -10.74
N GLY A 3 -20.73 0.90 -11.28
CA GLY A 3 -22.10 0.36 -11.29
C GLY A 3 -23.08 1.04 -10.32
N VAL A 4 -22.64 2.07 -9.59
CA VAL A 4 -23.51 2.82 -8.66
C VAL A 4 -24.34 3.87 -9.40
N PHE A 5 -23.88 4.35 -10.55
CA PHE A 5 -24.53 5.44 -11.28
C PHE A 5 -25.12 4.96 -12.60
N LEU A 6 -26.27 5.54 -12.98
CA LEU A 6 -26.85 5.39 -14.32
C LEU A 6 -25.85 5.71 -15.45
N ALA A 7 -24.88 6.58 -15.17
CA ALA A 7 -23.81 6.93 -16.08
C ALA A 7 -22.86 5.76 -16.42
N ASP A 8 -22.79 4.71 -15.60
CA ASP A 8 -22.00 3.51 -15.90
C ASP A 8 -22.72 2.58 -16.88
N HIS A 9 -24.05 2.63 -16.93
CA HIS A 9 -24.88 1.84 -17.84
C HIS A 9 -25.17 2.53 -19.16
N LEU A 10 -25.20 3.87 -19.18
CA LEU A 10 -25.52 4.66 -20.37
C LEU A 10 -24.30 5.51 -20.79
N PRO A 11 -23.56 5.11 -21.83
CA PRO A 11 -22.35 5.82 -22.28
C PRO A 11 -22.59 7.29 -22.64
N ILE A 12 -23.81 7.62 -23.08
CA ILE A 12 -24.22 8.99 -23.44
C ILE A 12 -24.19 9.93 -22.22
N LEU A 13 -24.40 9.41 -21.01
CA LEU A 13 -24.36 10.21 -19.78
C LEU A 13 -22.92 10.55 -19.35
N ARG A 14 -21.89 9.93 -19.94
CA ARG A 14 -20.49 10.32 -19.67
C ARG A 14 -20.10 11.65 -20.31
N THR A 15 -20.72 12.03 -21.43
CA THR A 15 -20.37 13.25 -22.17
C THR A 15 -21.10 14.50 -21.66
N LEU A 16 -21.93 14.38 -20.62
CA LEU A 16 -22.65 15.51 -20.06
C LEU A 16 -21.69 16.53 -19.40
N PRO A 17 -21.92 17.84 -19.57
CA PRO A 17 -21.20 18.88 -18.85
C PRO A 17 -21.37 18.73 -17.32
N ASP A 18 -20.39 19.17 -16.54
CA ASP A 18 -20.37 19.00 -15.07
C ASP A 18 -21.61 19.59 -14.37
N ALA A 19 -22.24 20.62 -14.93
CA ALA A 19 -23.48 21.21 -14.41
C ALA A 19 -24.69 20.26 -14.43
N LEU A 20 -24.72 19.29 -15.36
CA LEU A 20 -25.80 18.31 -15.51
C LEU A 20 -25.43 16.92 -14.96
N ALA A 21 -24.24 16.79 -14.39
CA ALA A 21 -23.70 15.55 -13.86
C ALA A 21 -23.42 15.67 -12.35
N PRO A 22 -24.46 15.86 -11.51
CA PRO A 22 -24.29 16.00 -10.05
C PRO A 22 -23.60 14.79 -9.41
N TRP A 23 -23.74 13.60 -10.01
CA TRP A 23 -23.04 12.39 -9.57
C TRP A 23 -21.51 12.49 -9.67
N ARG A 24 -20.96 13.30 -10.58
CA ARG A 24 -19.50 13.51 -10.68
C ARG A 24 -18.97 14.26 -9.46
N LEU A 25 -19.70 15.26 -9.00
CA LEU A 25 -19.36 16.04 -7.80
C LEU A 25 -19.48 15.16 -6.55
N GLU A 26 -20.46 14.25 -6.50
CA GLU A 26 -20.64 13.33 -5.37
C GLU A 26 -19.51 12.30 -5.27
N VAL A 27 -19.10 11.70 -6.41
CA VAL A 27 -17.93 10.80 -6.45
C VAL A 27 -16.68 11.52 -5.97
N GLN A 28 -16.43 12.73 -6.47
CA GLN A 28 -15.26 13.51 -6.10
C GLN A 28 -15.23 13.90 -4.61
N ARG A 29 -16.40 13.91 -3.95
CA ARG A 29 -16.52 14.32 -2.55
C ARG A 29 -16.47 13.15 -1.58
N ASN A 30 -17.01 11.98 -1.94
CA ASN A 30 -17.23 10.88 -0.99
C ASN A 30 -16.38 9.64 -1.26
N SER A 31 -15.94 9.36 -2.49
CA SER A 31 -15.46 8.00 -2.82
C SER A 31 -14.10 7.62 -2.22
N GLU A 32 -13.21 8.60 -1.98
CA GLU A 32 -11.87 8.31 -1.42
C GLU A 32 -11.86 8.32 0.12
N LEU A 33 -12.76 9.07 0.73
CA LEU A 33 -12.89 9.13 2.19
C LEU A 33 -13.67 7.97 2.77
N GLU A 34 -14.66 7.42 2.04
CA GLU A 34 -15.42 6.28 2.53
C GLU A 34 -14.55 5.04 2.72
N LEU A 35 -13.59 4.78 1.82
CA LEU A 35 -12.77 3.57 1.89
C LEU A 35 -11.72 3.63 3.02
N TYR A 36 -11.08 4.80 3.19
CA TYR A 36 -9.99 4.99 4.15
C TYR A 36 -10.41 5.65 5.46
N GLY A 37 -11.60 6.24 5.50
CA GLY A 37 -12.19 6.82 6.70
C GLY A 37 -12.44 5.75 7.76
N ASP A 38 -12.96 4.59 7.37
CA ASP A 38 -13.20 3.46 8.28
C ASP A 38 -11.93 3.02 9.01
N PHE A 39 -10.79 2.96 8.30
CA PHE A 39 -9.50 2.63 8.88
C PHE A 39 -9.04 3.66 9.92
N LEU A 40 -9.25 4.94 9.63
CA LEU A 40 -8.86 6.02 10.53
C LEU A 40 -9.76 6.06 11.77
N GLU A 41 -11.07 5.80 11.62
CA GLU A 41 -11.99 5.66 12.74
C GLU A 41 -11.69 4.44 13.61
N GLU A 42 -11.29 3.32 13.01
CA GLU A 42 -10.82 2.14 13.74
C GLU A 42 -9.62 2.49 14.62
N LEU A 43 -8.59 3.12 14.06
CA LEU A 43 -7.41 3.55 14.81
C LEU A 43 -7.75 4.54 15.93
N ARG A 44 -8.67 5.48 15.68
CA ARG A 44 -9.18 6.40 16.71
C ARG A 44 -9.86 5.63 17.84
N SER A 45 -10.66 4.62 17.51
CA SER A 45 -11.33 3.76 18.49
C SER A 45 -10.31 2.98 19.32
N ASP A 46 -9.28 2.42 18.70
CA ASP A 46 -8.24 1.67 19.39
C ASP A 46 -7.47 2.53 20.39
N ILE A 47 -7.10 3.76 19.99
CA ILE A 47 -6.40 4.70 20.86
C ILE A 47 -7.30 5.07 22.05
N LYS A 48 -8.60 5.32 21.82
CA LYS A 48 -9.57 5.58 22.91
C LYS A 48 -9.75 4.38 23.84
N ASN A 49 -9.69 3.17 23.29
CA ASN A 49 -9.83 1.92 24.05
C ASN A 49 -8.50 1.42 24.63
N CYS A 50 -7.41 2.18 24.51
CA CYS A 50 -6.06 1.81 24.94
C CYS A 50 -5.60 0.45 24.38
N ILE A 51 -5.99 0.12 23.16
CA ILE A 51 -5.56 -1.10 22.46
C ILE A 51 -4.18 -0.82 21.85
N ASN A 52 -3.15 -1.49 22.38
CA ASN A 52 -1.82 -1.41 21.82
C ASN A 52 -1.74 -2.25 20.52
N ARG A 53 -1.76 -1.55 19.39
CA ARG A 53 -1.34 -2.13 18.10
C ARG A 53 0.18 -2.10 17.95
N PRO A 54 0.77 -3.03 17.17
CA PRO A 54 2.16 -2.88 16.70
C PRO A 54 2.33 -1.54 15.97
N GLU A 55 3.58 -1.07 15.88
CA GLU A 55 3.95 0.22 15.28
C GLU A 55 3.23 0.45 13.95
N CYS A 56 2.42 1.50 13.91
CA CYS A 56 1.59 1.86 12.78
C CYS A 56 1.78 3.34 12.53
N LEU A 57 2.29 3.69 11.35
CA LEU A 57 2.59 5.08 10.97
C LEU A 57 1.44 6.05 11.29
N VAL A 58 0.22 5.67 10.95
CA VAL A 58 -0.97 6.51 11.19
C VAL A 58 -1.28 6.61 12.68
N GLY A 59 -1.12 5.52 13.43
CA GLY A 59 -1.27 5.50 14.88
C GLY A 59 -0.23 6.38 15.57
N ASP A 60 1.02 6.39 15.10
CA ASP A 60 2.09 7.19 15.67
C ASP A 60 1.90 8.68 15.36
N ILE A 61 1.49 9.03 14.14
CA ILE A 61 1.06 10.40 13.80
C ILE A 61 -0.11 10.86 14.68
N LEU A 62 -1.08 9.99 14.97
CA LEU A 62 -2.20 10.34 15.86
C LEU A 62 -1.75 10.54 17.31
N LYS A 63 -0.79 9.76 17.81
CA LYS A 63 -0.20 9.95 19.16
C LYS A 63 0.57 11.27 19.24
N GLU A 64 1.43 11.54 18.26
CA GLU A 64 2.21 12.79 18.19
C GLU A 64 1.29 14.02 18.20
N ARG A 65 0.16 13.98 17.48
CA ARG A 65 -0.84 15.06 17.51
C ARG A 65 -1.41 15.31 18.90
N VAL A 66 -1.73 14.24 19.63
CA VAL A 66 -2.26 14.34 21.00
C VAL A 66 -1.20 14.94 21.92
N GLU A 67 0.07 14.55 21.76
CA GLU A 67 1.20 15.13 22.51
C GLU A 67 1.39 16.62 22.21
N HIS A 68 1.19 17.05 20.96
CA HIS A 68 1.20 18.46 20.55
C HIS A 68 -0.08 19.23 20.94
N GLY A 69 -1.01 18.61 21.66
CA GLY A 69 -2.21 19.25 22.21
C GLY A 69 -3.35 19.43 21.20
N PHE A 70 -3.31 18.75 20.06
CA PHE A 70 -4.41 18.73 19.10
C PHE A 70 -5.46 17.67 19.45
N GLU A 71 -6.70 17.92 19.04
CA GLU A 71 -7.77 16.92 19.13
C GLU A 71 -7.52 15.74 18.18
N MET A 72 -8.10 14.57 18.52
CA MET A 72 -8.00 13.33 17.72
C MET A 72 -8.52 13.46 16.28
N GLY A 73 -9.27 14.51 15.97
CA GLY A 73 -9.72 14.84 14.62
C GLY A 73 -9.57 16.32 14.31
N ILE A 74 -8.84 16.62 13.24
CA ILE A 74 -8.66 17.96 12.72
C ILE A 74 -9.38 18.02 11.37
N PRO A 75 -10.61 18.54 11.32
CA PRO A 75 -11.36 18.59 10.07
C PRO A 75 -10.68 19.54 9.07
N GLY A 76 -10.75 19.16 7.79
CA GLY A 76 -10.30 19.99 6.67
C GLY A 76 -9.21 19.33 5.84
N LYS A 77 -8.73 20.07 4.84
CA LYS A 77 -7.78 19.61 3.82
C LYS A 77 -6.40 20.22 4.07
N GLY A 78 -5.35 19.44 3.79
CA GLY A 78 -3.97 19.91 3.86
C GLY A 78 -3.35 19.84 5.25
N LEU A 79 -2.49 20.80 5.56
CA LEU A 79 -1.74 20.91 6.81
C LEU A 79 -2.37 21.96 7.74
N THR A 80 -2.09 21.90 9.03
CA THR A 80 -2.31 23.00 9.97
C THR A 80 -1.17 24.02 9.86
N GLU A 81 -1.35 25.19 10.48
CA GLU A 81 -0.30 26.23 10.54
C GLU A 81 0.98 25.73 11.24
N ASN A 82 0.85 24.73 12.12
CA ASN A 82 1.95 24.13 12.86
C ASN A 82 2.59 22.93 12.13
N GLY A 83 2.13 22.60 10.92
CA GLY A 83 2.65 21.49 10.11
C GLY A 83 2.00 20.13 10.36
N GLU A 84 0.94 20.06 11.16
CA GLU A 84 0.21 18.80 11.40
C GLU A 84 -0.70 18.44 10.23
N LEU A 85 -0.76 17.15 9.91
CA LEU A 85 -1.64 16.62 8.86
C LEU A 85 -3.10 16.71 9.30
N ARG A 86 -3.98 17.34 8.51
CA ARG A 86 -5.43 17.29 8.76
C ARG A 86 -6.01 15.94 8.36
N ASP A 87 -7.21 15.63 8.83
CA ASP A 87 -7.85 14.32 8.66
C ASP A 87 -7.92 13.88 7.20
N MET A 88 -8.34 14.75 6.29
CA MET A 88 -8.40 14.44 4.86
C MET A 88 -7.05 14.02 4.29
N LEU A 89 -6.00 14.75 4.64
CA LEU A 89 -4.66 14.48 4.11
C LEU A 89 -4.07 13.24 4.78
N LEU A 90 -4.34 13.02 6.07
CA LEU A 90 -3.94 11.80 6.77
C LEU A 90 -4.61 10.56 6.16
N THR A 91 -5.93 10.60 5.98
CA THR A 91 -6.70 9.51 5.35
C THR A 91 -6.18 9.19 3.95
N TYR A 92 -5.94 10.22 3.13
CA TYR A 92 -5.41 10.05 1.77
C TYR A 92 -3.98 9.48 1.76
N THR A 93 -3.13 9.98 2.65
CA THR A 93 -1.74 9.52 2.77
C THR A 93 -1.70 8.06 3.23
N ALA A 94 -2.50 7.72 4.24
CA ALA A 94 -2.65 6.36 4.75
C ALA A 94 -3.12 5.41 3.64
N GLY A 95 -4.16 5.80 2.91
CA GLY A 95 -4.71 4.98 1.84
C GLY A 95 -3.75 4.77 0.69
N THR A 96 -3.10 5.84 0.24
CA THR A 96 -2.10 5.77 -0.83
C THR A 96 -0.92 4.88 -0.45
N LEU A 97 -0.45 4.95 0.80
CA LEU A 97 0.63 4.09 1.29
C LEU A 97 0.24 2.61 1.31
N LEU A 98 -0.99 2.31 1.73
CA LEU A 98 -1.50 0.93 1.74
C LEU A 98 -1.65 0.37 0.33
N GLU A 99 -2.23 1.14 -0.61
CA GLU A 99 -2.36 0.75 -2.01
C GLU A 99 -0.98 0.51 -2.65
N THR A 100 -0.08 1.48 -2.50
CA THR A 100 1.26 1.42 -3.09
C THR A 100 2.05 0.24 -2.52
N GLY A 101 1.97 0.00 -1.21
CA GLY A 101 2.63 -1.10 -0.54
C GLY A 101 2.11 -2.46 -1.01
N SER A 102 0.79 -2.61 -1.14
CA SER A 102 0.16 -3.85 -1.60
C SER A 102 0.51 -4.20 -3.04
N ASP A 103 0.40 -3.23 -3.95
CA ASP A 103 0.62 -3.48 -5.39
C ASP A 103 2.09 -3.81 -5.70
N THR A 104 3.03 -3.07 -5.12
CA THR A 104 4.46 -3.26 -5.38
C THR A 104 4.98 -4.58 -4.79
N THR A 105 4.60 -4.90 -3.55
CA THR A 105 4.99 -6.17 -2.91
C THR A 105 4.37 -7.37 -3.64
N GLY A 106 3.11 -7.26 -4.04
CA GLY A 106 2.42 -8.27 -4.84
C GLY A 106 3.10 -8.52 -6.19
N ALA A 107 3.56 -7.47 -6.88
CA ALA A 107 4.28 -7.60 -8.15
C ALA A 107 5.64 -8.30 -7.98
N VAL A 108 6.41 -7.95 -6.95
CA VAL A 108 7.70 -8.59 -6.64
C VAL A 108 7.50 -10.07 -6.31
N MET A 109 6.51 -10.40 -5.47
CA MET A 109 6.24 -11.78 -5.06
C MET A 109 5.81 -12.66 -6.24
N LYS A 110 4.96 -12.15 -7.14
CA LYS A 110 4.58 -12.84 -8.39
C LYS A 110 5.81 -13.11 -9.26
N THR A 111 6.68 -12.11 -9.42
CA THR A 111 7.90 -12.21 -10.23
C THR A 111 8.88 -13.23 -9.63
N PHE A 112 9.03 -13.23 -8.31
CA PHE A 112 9.87 -14.18 -7.59
C PHE A 112 9.38 -15.63 -7.77
N ILE A 113 8.07 -15.87 -7.60
CA ILE A 113 7.49 -17.21 -7.80
C ILE A 113 7.68 -17.67 -9.25
N LEU A 114 7.46 -16.80 -10.22
CA LEU A 114 7.69 -17.10 -11.63
C LEU A 114 9.16 -17.43 -11.92
N PHE A 115 10.09 -16.69 -11.33
CA PHE A 115 11.52 -16.94 -11.46
C PHE A 115 11.91 -18.33 -10.89
N MET A 116 11.39 -18.67 -9.72
CA MET A 116 11.64 -19.97 -9.08
C MET A 116 11.02 -21.13 -9.86
N ALA A 117 9.83 -20.93 -10.46
CA ALA A 117 9.19 -21.93 -11.31
C ALA A 117 9.98 -22.21 -12.60
N THR A 118 10.61 -21.19 -13.17
CA THR A 118 11.42 -21.31 -14.39
C THR A 118 12.84 -21.83 -14.13
N HIS A 119 13.39 -21.61 -12.92
CA HIS A 119 14.75 -21.98 -12.53
C HIS A 119 14.77 -22.91 -11.29
N PRO A 120 14.23 -24.14 -11.37
CA PRO A 120 14.12 -25.03 -10.21
C PRO A 120 15.48 -25.44 -9.61
N HIS A 121 16.56 -25.38 -10.41
CA HIS A 121 17.92 -25.62 -9.93
C HIS A 121 18.42 -24.53 -8.98
N VAL A 122 18.01 -23.27 -9.20
CA VAL A 122 18.35 -22.15 -8.32
C VAL A 122 17.55 -22.25 -7.03
N LEU A 123 16.27 -22.62 -7.11
CA LEU A 123 15.43 -22.86 -5.94
C LEU A 123 16.03 -23.94 -5.01
N LYS A 124 16.51 -25.06 -5.55
CA LYS A 124 17.16 -26.12 -4.75
C LYS A 124 18.42 -25.62 -4.03
N LYS A 125 19.24 -24.78 -4.70
CA LYS A 125 20.43 -24.18 -4.08
C LYS A 125 20.04 -23.22 -2.96
N ALA A 126 19.02 -22.38 -3.17
CA ALA A 126 18.52 -21.46 -2.16
C ALA A 126 17.93 -22.19 -0.95
N GLN A 127 17.21 -23.30 -1.16
CA GLN A 127 16.74 -24.16 -0.07
C GLN A 127 17.91 -24.78 0.70
N THR A 128 18.93 -25.28 0.01
CA THR A 128 20.11 -25.88 0.65
C THR A 128 20.87 -24.85 1.49
N GLU A 129 21.05 -23.62 0.98
CA GLU A 129 21.68 -22.53 1.72
C GLU A 129 20.87 -22.17 2.99
N MET A 130 19.54 -22.05 2.85
CA MET A 130 18.63 -21.77 3.96
C MET A 130 18.67 -22.87 5.03
N ASP A 131 18.63 -24.14 4.62
CA ASP A 131 18.73 -25.30 5.53
C ASP A 131 20.07 -25.35 6.25
N GLN A 132 21.16 -24.88 5.63
CA GLN A 132 22.49 -24.85 6.25
C GLN A 132 22.65 -23.74 7.30
N ILE A 133 22.05 -22.57 7.09
CA ILE A 133 22.26 -21.39 7.94
C ILE A 133 21.20 -21.28 9.02
N VAL A 134 19.93 -21.45 8.65
CA VAL A 134 18.80 -21.31 9.58
C VAL A 134 18.53 -22.64 10.28
N GLY A 135 18.69 -23.75 9.57
CA GLY A 135 18.30 -25.08 10.03
C GLY A 135 16.78 -25.28 9.95
N SER A 136 16.32 -26.44 10.43
CA SER A 136 14.91 -26.83 10.40
C SER A 136 14.16 -26.58 11.72
N GLU A 137 14.85 -26.15 12.78
CA GLU A 137 14.25 -25.97 14.12
C GLU A 137 13.61 -24.60 14.34
N ARG A 138 13.96 -23.59 13.54
CA ARG A 138 13.50 -22.21 13.72
C ARG A 138 13.10 -21.56 12.40
N MET A 139 12.25 -20.53 12.50
CA MET A 139 11.96 -19.68 11.35
C MET A 139 13.14 -18.72 11.07
N PRO A 140 13.33 -18.30 9.81
CA PRO A 140 14.33 -17.28 9.46
C PRO A 140 14.05 -15.97 10.19
N SER A 141 15.10 -15.29 10.67
CA SER A 141 15.01 -13.95 11.24
C SER A 141 15.76 -12.94 10.37
N PHE A 142 15.54 -11.63 10.60
CA PHE A 142 16.26 -10.57 9.89
C PHE A 142 17.78 -10.62 10.12
N GLU A 143 18.25 -11.21 11.22
CA GLU A 143 19.68 -11.37 11.51
C GLU A 143 20.38 -12.40 10.61
N ASP A 144 19.60 -13.25 9.92
CA ASP A 144 20.13 -14.24 8.99
C ASP A 144 20.33 -13.68 7.58
N GLN A 145 19.74 -12.52 7.28
CA GLN A 145 19.75 -11.93 5.94
C GLN A 145 21.18 -11.75 5.40
N ASP A 146 22.08 -11.22 6.22
CA ASP A 146 23.49 -10.99 5.85
C ASP A 146 24.26 -12.29 5.60
N LYS A 147 23.75 -13.42 6.13
CA LYS A 147 24.38 -14.74 6.00
C LYS A 147 23.86 -15.51 4.79
N LEU A 148 22.82 -15.02 4.11
CA LEU A 148 22.13 -15.69 3.00
C LEU A 148 22.38 -14.98 1.66
N PRO A 149 23.63 -15.03 1.12
CA PRO A 149 24.01 -14.26 -0.06
C PRO A 149 23.24 -14.69 -1.32
N LEU A 150 22.90 -15.98 -1.49
CA LEU A 150 22.14 -16.40 -2.67
C LEU A 150 20.71 -15.86 -2.61
N LEU A 151 20.05 -15.91 -1.44
CA LEU A 151 18.71 -15.34 -1.29
C LEU A 151 18.69 -13.81 -1.47
N ASP A 152 19.70 -13.10 -0.98
CA ASP A 152 19.81 -11.65 -1.19
C ASP A 152 19.91 -11.32 -2.68
N VAL A 153 20.79 -12.00 -3.42
CA VAL A 153 20.91 -11.83 -4.88
C VAL A 153 19.60 -12.17 -5.61
N LEU A 154 18.85 -13.19 -5.16
CA LEU A 154 17.57 -13.57 -5.76
C LEU A 154 16.46 -12.54 -5.49
N SER A 155 16.43 -11.96 -4.29
CA SER A 155 15.53 -10.87 -3.93
C SER A 155 15.80 -9.64 -4.81
N GLN A 156 17.07 -9.26 -4.97
CA GLN A 156 17.50 -8.14 -5.79
C GLN A 156 17.25 -8.39 -7.27
N GLY A 157 17.50 -9.60 -7.75
CA GLY A 157 17.22 -10.01 -9.13
C GLY A 157 15.74 -9.93 -9.47
N SER A 158 14.87 -10.36 -8.54
CA SER A 158 13.42 -10.29 -8.70
C SER A 158 12.91 -8.84 -8.71
N CYS A 159 13.47 -8.00 -7.85
CA CYS A 159 13.19 -6.55 -7.84
C CYS A 159 13.60 -5.91 -9.18
N LYS A 160 14.84 -6.15 -9.65
CA LYS A 160 15.35 -5.66 -10.94
C LYS A 160 14.49 -6.10 -12.13
N MET A 161 14.07 -7.37 -12.13
CA MET A 161 13.24 -7.94 -13.20
C MET A 161 11.83 -7.34 -13.22
N SER A 162 11.23 -7.10 -12.05
CA SER A 162 9.94 -6.41 -11.93
C SER A 162 10.03 -5.01 -12.55
N THR A 163 11.02 -4.19 -12.16
CA THR A 163 11.23 -2.86 -12.76
C THR A 163 11.50 -2.91 -14.26
N SER A 164 12.30 -3.88 -14.73
CA SER A 164 12.62 -4.01 -16.15
C SER A 164 11.40 -4.41 -16.99
N CYS A 165 10.51 -5.24 -16.43
CA CYS A 165 9.24 -5.59 -17.07
C CYS A 165 8.28 -4.40 -17.13
N THR A 166 8.22 -3.56 -16.09
CA THR A 166 7.41 -2.33 -16.11
C THR A 166 7.90 -1.37 -17.19
N TYR A 167 9.22 -1.15 -17.28
CA TYR A 167 9.80 -0.34 -18.37
C TYR A 167 9.58 -0.96 -19.75
N TRP A 168 9.68 -2.29 -19.88
CA TRP A 168 9.42 -2.99 -21.14
C TRP A 168 7.95 -2.93 -21.57
N PHE A 169 7.00 -3.02 -20.64
CA PHE A 169 5.56 -2.83 -20.92
C PHE A 169 5.25 -1.37 -21.32
N VAL A 170 5.83 -0.38 -20.62
CA VAL A 170 5.69 1.04 -20.99
C VAL A 170 6.31 1.31 -22.37
N PHE A 171 7.46 0.70 -22.70
CA PHE A 171 8.08 0.85 -24.02
C PHE A 171 7.29 0.16 -25.14
N LYS A 172 6.61 -0.94 -24.84
CA LYS A 172 5.82 -1.69 -25.82
C LYS A 172 4.41 -1.12 -26.03
N ALA A 173 3.90 -0.32 -25.10
CA ALA A 173 2.65 0.43 -25.25
C ALA A 173 2.81 1.76 -26.02
N SER A 174 4.04 2.16 -26.36
CA SER A 174 4.36 3.40 -27.11
C SER A 174 4.77 3.15 -28.57
N LYS A 175 4.46 1.95 -29.11
CA LYS A 175 4.58 1.61 -30.54
C LYS A 175 3.33 0.89 -31.00
#